data_AF-A0A8S4QF75-F1
#
_entry.id   AF-A0A8S4QF75-F1
#
_cell.length_a   1.000
_cell.length_b   1.000
_cell.length_c   1.000
_cell.angle_alpha   90.00
_cell.angle_beta   90.00
_cell.angle_gamma   90.00
#
_symmetry.space_group_name_H-M   'P 1'
#
loop_
_entity.id
_entity.type
_entity.pdbx_description
1 polymer ?
#
loop_
_entity_poly.entity_id
_entity_poly.type
_entity_poly.pdbx_seq_one_letter_code
_entity_poly.pdbx_strand_id
1 'polypeptide(L)'
;MTYASPVFAHLPHRSFSSLQKLQNKFMRMATNCPWFVRNSDLHRDLDLPTIASYFKRLSKSYFKRTESHPNPLVVKACSYTPNPNVDPNRRRPRHVLDDPDDDITTDNAPYARALGLHTDDIVTTTQRLRRRRRGPRFLTSPGRGLNPRPRGRTD
;
A
#
# COMPACT_ATOMS: atom_id res chain seq x y z
N MET A 1 -0.45 -28.13 -17.13
CA MET A 1 -1.45 -27.15 -16.65
C MET A 1 -1.01 -26.66 -15.29
N THR A 2 -0.36 -25.50 -15.24
CA THR A 2 0.25 -24.97 -14.01
C THR A 2 -0.86 -24.51 -13.08
N TYR A 3 -1.12 -25.27 -12.01
CA TYR A 3 -2.08 -24.99 -10.92
C TYR A 3 -1.59 -23.81 -10.07
N ALA A 4 -1.26 -22.68 -10.69
CA ALA A 4 -0.93 -21.46 -9.97
C ALA A 4 -2.26 -20.82 -9.52
N SER A 5 -2.70 -21.26 -8.35
CA SER A 5 -3.97 -20.94 -7.69
C SER A 5 -4.02 -19.49 -7.18
N PRO A 6 -5.21 -18.90 -6.93
CA PRO A 6 -5.44 -17.67 -6.14
C PRO A 6 -4.76 -17.62 -4.76
N VAL A 7 -4.03 -18.66 -4.35
CA VAL A 7 -3.15 -18.70 -3.17
C VAL A 7 -2.21 -17.49 -3.09
N PHE A 8 -1.75 -16.93 -4.21
CA PHE A 8 -0.93 -15.72 -4.21
C PHE A 8 -1.67 -14.44 -3.74
N ALA A 9 -3.01 -14.42 -3.81
CA ALA A 9 -3.79 -13.30 -3.29
C ALA A 9 -3.64 -13.18 -1.75
N HIS A 10 -3.36 -14.27 -1.03
CA HIS A 10 -3.28 -14.26 0.43
C HIS A 10 -1.84 -14.18 0.98
N LEU A 11 -0.91 -13.58 0.23
CA LEU A 11 0.45 -13.38 0.76
C LEU A 11 0.41 -12.43 1.98
N PRO A 12 1.20 -12.69 3.04
CA PRO A 12 1.33 -11.73 4.14
C PRO A 12 2.03 -10.45 3.63
N HIS A 13 1.73 -9.31 4.25
CA HIS A 13 2.27 -8.00 3.87
C HIS A 13 3.81 -7.97 3.74
N ARG A 14 4.52 -8.75 4.57
CA ARG A 14 5.98 -8.91 4.50
C ARG A 14 6.46 -9.49 3.17
N SER A 15 5.74 -10.48 2.62
CA SER A 15 6.07 -11.09 1.34
C SER A 15 5.83 -10.12 0.19
N PHE A 16 4.72 -9.38 0.21
CA PHE A 16 4.47 -8.28 -0.74
C PHE A 16 5.60 -7.24 -0.73
N SER A 17 6.03 -6.82 0.46
CA SER A 17 7.13 -5.86 0.60
C SER A 17 8.45 -6.38 0.03
N SER A 18 8.73 -7.67 0.20
CA SER A 18 9.95 -8.30 -0.34
C SER A 18 9.91 -8.38 -1.87
N LEU A 19 8.77 -8.81 -2.42
CA LEU A 19 8.56 -8.90 -3.86
C LEU A 19 8.62 -7.52 -4.53
N GLN A 20 8.00 -6.49 -3.92
CA GLN A 20 8.07 -5.13 -4.46
C GLN A 20 9.50 -4.60 -4.46
N LYS A 21 10.31 -4.89 -3.43
CA LYS A 21 11.75 -4.54 -3.43
C LYS A 21 12.51 -5.24 -4.55
N LEU A 22 12.19 -6.51 -4.82
CA LEU A 22 12.77 -7.25 -5.93
C LEU A 22 12.39 -6.62 -7.28
N GLN A 23 11.12 -6.27 -7.49
CA GLN A 23 10.67 -5.56 -8.69
C GLN A 23 11.40 -4.22 -8.85
N ASN A 24 11.47 -3.42 -7.79
CA ASN A 24 12.15 -2.12 -7.81
C ASN A 24 13.63 -2.27 -8.17
N LYS A 25 14.31 -3.30 -7.63
CA LYS A 25 15.70 -3.60 -7.97
C LYS A 25 15.85 -4.04 -9.42
N PHE A 26 14.97 -4.92 -9.89
CA PHE A 26 14.97 -5.41 -11.27
C PHE A 26 14.83 -4.27 -12.28
N MET A 27 13.84 -3.38 -12.09
CA MET A 27 13.62 -2.23 -12.97
C MET A 27 14.87 -1.35 -13.03
N ARG A 28 15.48 -1.05 -11.88
CA ARG A 28 16.70 -0.22 -11.83
C ARG A 28 17.89 -0.85 -12.54
N MET A 29 18.07 -2.16 -12.40
CA MET A 29 19.14 -2.89 -13.10
C MET A 29 18.89 -2.89 -14.61
N ALA A 30 17.64 -3.12 -15.03
CA ALA A 30 17.28 -3.18 -16.46
C ALA A 30 17.47 -1.82 -17.16
N THR A 31 17.10 -0.72 -16.52
CA THR A 31 17.23 0.63 -17.08
C THR A 31 18.54 1.32 -16.71
N ASN A 32 19.43 0.66 -15.97
CA ASN A 32 20.64 1.25 -15.37
C ASN A 32 20.38 2.60 -14.66
N CYS A 33 19.31 2.67 -13.88
CA CYS A 33 18.82 3.93 -13.33
C CYS A 33 19.48 4.29 -11.99
N PRO A 34 19.92 5.54 -11.78
CA PRO A 34 20.55 5.95 -10.52
C PRO A 34 19.56 5.99 -9.35
N TRP A 35 20.10 5.87 -8.13
CA TRP A 35 19.32 5.71 -6.89
C TRP A 35 18.32 6.84 -6.61
N PHE A 36 18.59 8.06 -7.10
CA PHE A 36 17.78 9.26 -6.83
C PHE A 36 16.48 9.35 -7.64
N VAL A 37 16.35 8.57 -8.72
CA VAL A 37 15.08 8.49 -9.47
C VAL A 37 14.06 7.79 -8.61
N ARG A 38 12.82 8.29 -8.56
CA ARG A 38 11.79 7.72 -7.71
C ARG A 38 11.24 6.43 -8.31
N ASN A 39 10.85 5.49 -7.45
CA ASN A 39 10.25 4.24 -7.92
C ASN A 39 8.92 4.51 -8.65
N SER A 40 8.15 5.53 -8.25
CA SER A 40 6.92 5.95 -8.93
C SER A 40 7.15 6.35 -10.38
N ASP A 41 8.22 7.12 -10.64
CA ASP A 41 8.60 7.55 -11.99
C ASP A 41 9.04 6.33 -12.81
N LEU A 42 9.84 5.42 -12.25
CA LEU A 42 10.21 4.17 -12.94
C LEU A 42 8.99 3.32 -13.32
N HIS A 43 8.02 3.19 -12.42
CA HIS A 43 6.79 2.46 -12.71
C HIS A 43 5.97 3.11 -13.81
N ARG A 44 5.90 4.46 -13.83
CA ARG A 44 5.20 5.20 -14.87
C ARG A 44 5.89 5.09 -16.21
N ASP A 45 7.20 5.32 -16.24
CA ASP A 45 7.97 5.40 -17.47
C ASP A 45 8.11 4.02 -18.15
N LEU A 46 8.07 2.94 -17.38
CA LEU A 46 8.05 1.56 -17.88
C LEU A 46 6.63 0.98 -18.07
N ASP A 47 5.58 1.74 -17.73
CA ASP A 47 4.18 1.29 -17.69
C ASP A 47 3.98 -0.03 -16.92
N LEU A 48 4.72 -0.18 -15.81
CA LEU A 48 4.69 -1.39 -14.99
C LEU A 48 3.78 -1.21 -13.78
N PRO A 49 2.76 -2.07 -13.60
CA PRO A 49 1.99 -2.08 -12.37
C PRO A 49 2.88 -2.57 -11.20
N THR A 50 2.59 -2.08 -10.00
CA THR A 50 3.16 -2.65 -8.77
C THR A 50 2.71 -4.09 -8.58
N ILE A 51 3.43 -4.84 -7.76
CA ILE A 51 3.07 -6.25 -7.50
C ILE A 51 1.71 -6.34 -6.80
N ALA A 52 1.40 -5.41 -5.89
CA ALA A 52 0.10 -5.37 -5.20
C ALA A 52 -1.05 -5.13 -6.19
N SER A 53 -0.94 -4.11 -7.03
CA SER A 53 -1.98 -3.81 -8.05
C SER A 53 -2.12 -4.93 -9.08
N TYR A 54 -1.01 -5.55 -9.51
CA TYR A 54 -1.04 -6.71 -10.40
C TYR A 54 -1.80 -7.90 -9.79
N PHE A 55 -1.50 -8.26 -8.54
CA PHE A 55 -2.20 -9.35 -7.86
C PHE A 55 -3.66 -9.04 -7.57
N LYS A 56 -4.00 -7.78 -7.27
CA LYS A 56 -5.38 -7.33 -7.12
C LYS A 56 -6.16 -7.46 -8.42
N ARG A 57 -5.58 -7.04 -9.55
CA ARG A 57 -6.17 -7.20 -10.89
C ARG A 57 -6.35 -8.67 -11.26
N LEU A 58 -5.35 -9.50 -11.00
CA LEU A 58 -5.41 -10.94 -11.23
C LEU A 58 -6.54 -11.58 -10.39
N SER A 59 -6.62 -11.23 -9.10
CA SER A 59 -7.70 -11.67 -8.20
C SER A 59 -9.08 -11.26 -8.71
N LYS A 60 -9.26 -9.99 -9.12
CA LYS A 60 -10.52 -9.49 -9.69
C LYS A 60 -10.94 -10.30 -10.92
N SER A 61 -10.02 -10.52 -11.85
CA SER A 61 -10.29 -11.32 -13.06
C SER A 61 -10.64 -12.78 -12.73
N TYR A 62 -9.98 -13.36 -11.74
CA TYR A 62 -10.25 -14.72 -11.28
C TYR A 62 -11.67 -14.82 -10.71
N PHE A 63 -12.03 -13.94 -9.78
CA PHE A 63 -13.35 -13.96 -9.16
C PHE A 63 -14.47 -13.74 -10.18
N LYS A 64 -14.28 -12.80 -11.12
CA LYS A 64 -15.23 -12.58 -12.23
C LYS A 64 -15.45 -13.84 -13.08
N ARG A 65 -14.39 -14.61 -13.36
CA ARG A 65 -14.49 -15.89 -14.10
C ARG A 65 -15.13 -17.00 -13.27
N THR A 66 -14.91 -17.01 -11.95
CA THR A 66 -15.50 -18.02 -11.08
C THR A 66 -17.01 -17.87 -10.92
N GLU A 67 -17.54 -16.66 -11.09
CA GLU A 67 -18.99 -16.41 -11.03
C GLU A 67 -19.76 -17.10 -12.16
N SER A 68 -19.15 -17.23 -13.35
CA SER A 68 -19.74 -17.91 -14.52
C SER A 68 -19.25 -19.36 -14.69
N HIS A 69 -18.68 -19.97 -13.65
CA HIS A 69 -18.07 -21.30 -13.78
C HIS A 69 -19.15 -22.41 -13.83
N PRO A 70 -19.02 -23.43 -14.71
CA PRO A 70 -20.00 -24.52 -14.81
C PRO A 70 -20.12 -25.40 -13.55
N ASN A 71 -19.20 -25.28 -12.60
CA ASN A 71 -19.19 -26.11 -11.39
C ASN A 71 -19.74 -25.31 -10.21
N PRO A 72 -20.91 -25.68 -9.65
CA PRO A 72 -21.55 -24.93 -8.58
C PRO A 72 -20.73 -24.91 -7.29
N LEU A 73 -19.86 -25.91 -7.05
CA LEU A 73 -18.99 -25.94 -5.87
C LEU A 73 -17.94 -24.82 -5.92
N VAL A 74 -17.40 -24.54 -7.10
CA VAL A 74 -16.42 -23.46 -7.32
C VAL A 74 -17.08 -22.11 -7.12
N VAL A 75 -18.28 -21.93 -7.68
CA VAL A 75 -19.09 -20.71 -7.50
C VAL A 75 -19.35 -20.49 -6.00
N LYS A 76 -19.84 -21.51 -5.28
CA LYS A 76 -20.15 -21.43 -3.84
C LYS A 76 -18.92 -21.13 -2.98
N ALA A 77 -17.76 -21.69 -3.33
CA ALA A 77 -16.50 -21.43 -2.62
C ALA A 77 -15.99 -20.00 -2.82
N CYS A 78 -16.29 -19.39 -3.97
CA CYS A 78 -15.86 -18.03 -4.30
C CYS A 78 -16.90 -16.96 -3.90
N SER A 79 -18.19 -17.31 -3.81
CA SER A 79 -19.31 -16.39 -3.57
C SER A 79 -19.53 -16.01 -2.09
N TYR A 80 -18.47 -15.77 -1.32
CA TYR A 80 -18.58 -15.29 0.07
C TYR A 80 -18.26 -13.79 0.18
N THR A 81 -18.88 -13.12 1.15
CA THR A 81 -18.53 -11.76 1.53
C THR A 81 -17.44 -11.78 2.60
N PRO A 82 -16.26 -11.18 2.36
CA PRO A 82 -15.22 -11.09 3.38
C PRO A 82 -15.70 -10.25 4.57
N ASN A 83 -15.40 -10.68 5.80
CA ASN A 83 -15.74 -9.92 7.00
C ASN A 83 -14.68 -8.82 7.22
N PRO A 84 -15.04 -7.53 7.28
CA PRO A 84 -14.07 -6.43 7.39
C PRO A 84 -13.27 -6.45 8.70
N ASN A 85 -13.79 -7.09 9.76
CA ASN A 85 -13.18 -7.12 11.09
C ASN A 85 -12.30 -8.36 11.33
N VAL A 86 -11.91 -9.09 10.28
CA VAL A 86 -11.07 -10.29 10.42
C VAL A 86 -9.62 -9.91 10.68
N ASP A 87 -8.98 -10.68 11.58
CA ASP A 87 -7.55 -10.56 11.85
C ASP A 87 -6.75 -10.55 10.54
N PRO A 88 -5.75 -9.65 10.36
CA PRO A 88 -4.95 -9.60 9.14
C PRO A 88 -4.27 -10.93 8.77
N ASN A 89 -4.01 -11.79 9.76
CA ASN A 89 -3.42 -13.12 9.59
C ASN A 89 -4.43 -14.22 9.26
N ARG A 90 -5.74 -13.93 9.28
CA ARG A 90 -6.83 -14.87 8.97
C ARG A 90 -7.64 -14.46 7.73
N ARG A 91 -7.08 -13.55 6.92
CA ARG A 91 -7.71 -13.07 5.69
C ARG A 91 -7.97 -14.22 4.72
N ARG A 92 -9.00 -14.06 3.89
CA ARG A 92 -9.30 -14.98 2.79
C ARG A 92 -8.98 -14.33 1.44
N PRO A 93 -8.83 -15.10 0.35
CA PRO A 93 -8.45 -14.57 -0.96
C PRO A 93 -9.27 -13.38 -1.49
N ARG A 94 -10.57 -13.26 -1.16
CA ARG A 94 -11.41 -12.12 -1.59
C ARG A 94 -11.09 -10.81 -0.87
N HIS A 95 -10.42 -10.83 0.29
CA HIS A 95 -10.07 -9.60 1.01
C HIS A 95 -9.18 -8.64 0.19
N VAL A 96 -8.43 -9.16 -0.78
CA VAL A 96 -7.57 -8.35 -1.66
C VAL A 96 -8.36 -7.34 -2.48
N LEU A 97 -9.64 -7.62 -2.75
CA LEU A 97 -10.50 -6.72 -3.52
C LEU A 97 -10.79 -5.43 -2.75
N ASP A 98 -10.91 -5.53 -1.42
CA ASP A 98 -11.22 -4.43 -0.52
C ASP A 98 -9.96 -3.71 0.02
N ASP A 99 -8.78 -4.32 -0.16
CA ASP A 99 -7.54 -3.72 0.29
C ASP A 99 -7.26 -2.39 -0.45
N PRO A 100 -6.80 -1.34 0.25
CA PRO A 100 -6.42 -0.09 -0.39
C PRO A 100 -5.24 -0.31 -1.33
N ASP A 101 -5.16 0.51 -2.38
CA ASP A 101 -4.02 0.47 -3.28
C ASP A 101 -2.74 0.95 -2.58
N ASP A 102 -1.58 0.51 -3.07
CA ASP A 102 -0.29 0.91 -2.52
C ASP A 102 0.04 2.39 -2.80
N ASP A 103 1.03 2.91 -2.08
CA ASP A 103 1.46 4.31 -2.16
C ASP A 103 1.93 4.69 -3.57
N ILE A 104 2.73 3.83 -4.22
CA ILE A 104 3.23 4.04 -5.59
C ILE A 104 2.06 4.07 -6.60
N THR A 105 1.14 3.10 -6.51
CA THR A 105 -0.06 3.09 -7.36
C THR A 105 -0.93 4.32 -7.14
N THR A 106 -1.10 4.74 -5.89
CA THR A 106 -1.90 5.93 -5.54
C THR A 106 -1.26 7.21 -6.09
N ASP A 107 0.06 7.34 -6.01
CA ASP A 107 0.81 8.49 -6.53
C ASP A 107 0.75 8.57 -8.08
N ASN A 108 0.68 7.41 -8.76
CA ASN A 108 0.59 7.32 -10.21
C ASN A 108 -0.86 7.37 -10.76
N ALA A 109 -1.87 7.19 -9.91
CA ALA A 109 -3.29 7.24 -10.27
C ALA A 109 -3.76 8.47 -11.06
N PRO A 110 -3.30 9.72 -10.79
CA PRO A 110 -3.69 10.88 -11.62
C PRO A 110 -3.19 10.77 -13.06
N TYR A 111 -2.00 10.21 -13.28
CA TYR A 111 -1.44 10.00 -14.63
C TYR A 111 -2.18 8.89 -15.38
N ALA A 112 -2.47 7.78 -14.70
CA ALA A 112 -3.23 6.68 -15.29
C ALA A 112 -4.64 7.11 -15.75
N ARG A 113 -5.29 8.01 -14.99
CA ARG A 113 -6.59 8.61 -15.37
C ARG A 113 -6.48 9.49 -16.61
N ALA A 114 -5.44 10.33 -16.70
CA ALA A 114 -5.24 11.22 -17.85
C ALA A 114 -4.98 10.46 -19.17
N LEU A 115 -4.36 9.28 -19.09
CA LEU A 115 -4.09 8.41 -20.22
C LEU A 115 -5.27 7.48 -20.59
N GLY A 116 -6.37 7.50 -19.83
CA GLY A 116 -7.55 6.65 -20.09
C GLY A 116 -7.33 5.15 -19.83
N LEU A 117 -6.25 4.77 -19.14
CA LEU A 117 -5.84 3.37 -18.94
C LEU A 117 -6.56 2.67 -17.78
N HIS A 118 -7.51 3.32 -17.11
CA HIS A 118 -8.25 2.74 -15.98
C HIS A 118 -9.74 2.59 -16.32
N THR A 119 -10.11 1.43 -16.86
CA THR A 119 -11.51 0.98 -16.99
C THR A 119 -12.02 0.53 -15.61
N ASP A 120 -12.91 1.34 -15.05
CA ASP A 120 -13.90 1.08 -14.00
C ASP A 120 -13.45 0.54 -12.62
N ASP A 121 -14.06 1.18 -11.60
CA ASP A 121 -14.13 0.83 -10.17
C ASP A 121 -13.07 1.42 -9.24
N ILE A 122 -13.19 2.72 -8.93
CA ILE A 122 -12.77 3.24 -7.62
C ILE A 122 -13.87 4.17 -7.09
N VAL A 123 -14.64 3.67 -6.11
CA VAL A 123 -15.32 4.53 -5.14
C VAL A 123 -14.23 5.33 -4.44
N THR A 124 -14.15 6.62 -4.76
CA THR A 124 -13.26 7.53 -4.07
C THR A 124 -13.85 7.78 -2.69
N THR A 125 -13.52 6.96 -1.70
CA THR A 125 -13.65 7.39 -0.31
C THR A 125 -12.56 8.41 -0.05
N THR A 126 -12.85 9.66 -0.43
CA THR A 126 -12.10 10.84 -0.02
C THR A 126 -12.16 10.95 1.50
N GLN A 127 -11.27 10.27 2.22
CA GLN A 127 -11.03 10.58 3.63
C GLN A 127 -9.93 11.64 3.73
N ARG A 128 -10.37 12.89 3.60
CA ARG A 128 -9.63 14.07 4.09
C ARG A 128 -9.39 13.89 5.59
N LEU A 129 -8.13 13.76 6.01
CA LEU A 129 -7.39 14.77 6.81
C LEU A 129 -6.04 14.20 7.28
N ARG A 130 -4.98 14.55 6.53
CA ARG A 130 -3.65 14.72 7.12
C ARG A 130 -3.72 15.90 8.10
N ARG A 131 -3.89 15.64 9.40
CA ARG A 131 -3.34 16.55 10.42
C ARG A 131 -1.88 16.18 10.62
N ARG A 132 -1.02 16.85 9.86
CA ARG A 132 0.41 16.99 10.19
C ARG A 132 0.49 17.54 11.61
N ARG A 133 0.92 16.72 12.59
CA ARG A 133 1.46 17.25 13.84
C ARG A 133 2.77 17.97 13.53
N ARG A 134 2.67 19.24 13.13
CA ARG A 134 3.78 20.19 13.30
C ARG A 134 3.82 20.48 14.80
N GLY A 135 4.72 19.82 15.52
CA GLY A 135 5.05 20.22 16.89
C GLY A 135 5.57 21.66 16.87
N PRO A 136 5.22 22.49 17.86
CA PRO A 136 5.65 23.88 17.89
C PRO A 136 7.17 23.95 18.09
N ARG A 137 7.86 24.61 17.15
CA ARG A 137 9.22 25.13 17.35
C ARG A 137 9.09 26.40 18.18
N PHE A 138 9.59 26.38 19.42
CA PHE A 138 9.92 27.59 20.16
C PHE A 138 11.44 27.70 20.25
N LEU A 139 12.00 28.65 19.53
CA LEU A 139 13.34 29.19 19.75
C LEU A 139 13.17 30.71 19.84
N THR A 140 13.44 31.28 21.02
CA THR A 140 14.41 32.36 21.26
C THR A 140 14.41 32.75 22.75
N SER A 141 15.60 32.73 23.36
CA SER A 141 16.00 33.28 24.68
C SER A 141 16.08 34.83 24.66
N PRO A 142 16.70 35.58 25.62
CA PRO A 142 17.16 35.33 27.01
C PRO A 142 16.76 36.45 28.03
N GLY A 143 17.04 36.30 29.34
CA GLY A 143 17.33 37.46 30.22
C GLY A 143 16.87 37.47 31.69
N ARG A 144 17.86 37.32 32.59
CA ARG A 144 18.09 38.00 33.91
C ARG A 144 17.20 37.72 35.15
N GLY A 145 17.92 37.47 36.26
CA GLY A 145 17.52 37.62 37.67
C GLY A 145 17.87 36.38 38.51
N LEU A 146 19.09 36.22 39.06
CA LEU A 146 19.49 36.59 40.44
C LEU A 146 18.34 36.31 41.45
N ASN A 147 18.42 35.49 42.50
CA ASN A 147 19.49 35.25 43.49
C ASN A 147 19.03 34.10 44.47
N PRO A 148 19.66 33.81 45.63
CA PRO A 148 20.59 32.72 45.89
C PRO A 148 20.08 31.59 46.83
N ARG A 149 20.86 30.50 46.94
CA ARG A 149 20.66 29.36 47.86
C ARG A 149 21.15 29.69 49.28
N PRO A 150 20.46 29.26 50.37
CA PRO A 150 21.05 29.30 51.70
C PRO A 150 21.89 28.05 51.96
N ARG A 151 23.14 28.22 52.39
CA ARG A 151 23.95 27.20 53.05
C ARG A 151 23.82 27.41 54.56
N GLY A 152 23.16 26.49 55.26
CA GLY A 152 23.18 26.42 56.71
C GLY A 152 24.32 25.51 57.18
N ARG A 153 25.17 26.03 58.06
CA ARG A 153 26.24 25.30 58.78
C ARG A 153 26.28 25.85 60.21
N THR A 154 25.80 25.04 61.16
CA THR A 154 25.89 25.09 62.64
C THR A 154 25.38 23.71 63.07
N ASP A 155 26.03 22.84 63.83
CA ASP A 155 27.28 22.82 64.61
C ASP A 155 27.95 21.44 64.42
#